data_AF-A0A830ZYP2-F1
#
_entry.id   AF-A0A830ZYP2-F1
#
_cell.length_a   1.000
_cell.length_b   1.000
_cell.length_c   1.000
_cell.angle_alpha   90.00
_cell.angle_beta   90.00
_cell.angle_gamma   90.00
#
_symmetry.space_group_name_H-M   'P 1'
#
loop_
_entity.id
_entity.type
_entity.pdbx_description
1 polymer ?
#
loop_
_entity_poly.entity_id
_entity_poly.type
_entity_poly.pdbx_seq_one_letter_code
_entity_poly.pdbx_strand_id
1 'polypeptide(L)'
;MAHAAAHQLPWQLVLDDIRLNAQHIWQQLSLHEQGRFLRHLRPWWDVHRYRSAPQVNAVLERLTRSGQFRLQAARLFKAQAAGAQIDLVLQSRNGAEQALRVDRLVVTTGPAHGELLQSDALLHQLQTSGVAQADPLGLGILVNARSQTVNRHGDANPHLYVAGPAARGRFGELMGLPQVAEHAESVARQLLELETAQLVPRCRCTA
;
A
#
# COMPACT_ATOMS: atom_id res chain seq x y z
N MET A 1 5.94 23.16 7.05
CA MET A 1 7.34 23.31 6.56
C MET A 1 7.91 24.70 6.84
N ALA A 2 7.35 25.79 6.28
CA ALA A 2 7.86 27.16 6.49
C ALA A 2 7.89 27.59 7.98
N HIS A 3 6.85 27.25 8.75
CA HIS A 3 6.79 27.55 10.18
C HIS A 3 7.84 26.80 11.01
N ALA A 4 8.06 25.50 10.73
CA ALA A 4 9.11 24.71 11.38
C ALA A 4 10.50 25.22 11.04
N ALA A 5 10.74 25.62 9.79
CA ALA A 5 12.00 26.24 9.36
C ALA A 5 12.27 27.56 10.09
N ALA A 6 11.24 28.38 10.30
CA ALA A 6 11.35 29.62 11.08
C ALA A 6 11.74 29.38 12.56
N HIS A 7 11.43 28.20 13.11
CA HIS A 7 11.76 27.79 14.47
C HIS A 7 12.96 26.82 14.55
N GLN A 8 13.70 26.63 13.45
CA GLN A 8 14.84 25.70 13.35
C GLN A 8 14.49 24.25 13.75
N LEU A 9 13.22 23.87 13.63
CA LEU A 9 12.79 22.52 13.92
C LEU A 9 13.13 21.59 12.74
N PRO A 10 13.56 20.34 13.02
CA PRO A 10 13.77 19.35 11.98
C PRO A 10 12.48 19.13 11.17
N TRP A 11 12.58 19.14 9.85
CA TRP A 11 11.43 18.96 8.96
C TRP A 11 10.71 17.62 9.19
N GLN A 12 11.44 16.63 9.72
CA GLN A 12 10.94 15.30 10.04
C GLN A 12 9.74 15.36 10.99
N LEU A 13 9.76 16.27 11.97
CA LEU A 13 8.66 16.44 12.93
C LEU A 13 7.35 16.82 12.24
N VAL A 14 7.42 17.66 11.21
CA VAL A 14 6.24 18.07 10.44
C VAL A 14 5.65 16.88 9.70
N LEU A 15 6.49 16.02 9.11
CA LEU A 15 5.98 14.84 8.42
C LEU A 15 5.48 13.76 9.38
N ASP A 16 6.11 13.61 10.54
CA ASP A 16 5.66 12.68 11.55
C ASP A 16 4.27 13.09 12.07
N ASP A 17 4.00 14.39 12.24
CA ASP A 17 2.67 14.91 12.59
C ASP A 17 1.62 14.69 11.49
N ILE A 18 1.97 14.94 10.22
CA ILE A 18 1.10 14.61 9.08
C ILE A 18 0.82 13.11 9.05
N ARG A 19 1.82 12.27 9.35
CA ARG A 19 1.68 10.81 9.37
C ARG A 19 0.72 10.33 10.46
N LEU A 20 0.76 10.92 11.65
CA LEU A 20 -0.19 10.60 12.72
C LEU A 20 -1.64 10.86 12.28
N ASN A 21 -1.85 11.88 11.44
CA ASN A 21 -3.16 12.24 10.92
C ASN A 21 -3.46 11.70 9.52
N ALA A 22 -2.55 10.92 8.92
CA ALA A 22 -2.61 10.58 7.49
C ALA A 22 -3.87 9.79 7.12
N GLN A 23 -4.31 8.86 7.99
CA GLN A 23 -5.54 8.11 7.78
C GLN A 23 -6.78 9.03 7.76
N HIS A 24 -6.86 9.98 8.71
CA HIS A 24 -7.98 10.91 8.78
C HIS A 24 -8.02 11.80 7.53
N ILE A 25 -6.88 12.37 7.14
CA ILE A 25 -6.74 13.19 5.93
C ILE A 25 -7.15 12.37 4.70
N TRP A 26 -6.64 11.15 4.55
CA TRP A 26 -6.95 10.26 3.43
C TRP A 26 -8.45 9.99 3.29
N GLN A 27 -9.14 9.76 4.40
CA GLN A 27 -10.57 9.47 4.42
C GLN A 27 -11.46 10.68 4.11
N GLN A 28 -10.92 11.90 4.20
CA GLN A 28 -11.59 13.14 3.80
C GLN A 28 -11.42 13.48 2.32
N LEU A 29 -10.41 12.90 1.65
CA LEU A 29 -10.20 13.09 0.22
C LEU A 29 -11.27 12.33 -0.58
N SER A 30 -11.84 12.99 -1.58
CA SER A 30 -12.63 12.32 -2.60
C SER A 30 -11.78 11.27 -3.35
N LEU A 31 -12.42 10.31 -4.00
CA LEU A 31 -11.72 9.30 -4.80
C LEU A 31 -10.82 9.92 -5.87
N HIS A 32 -11.25 11.05 -6.46
CA HIS A 32 -10.46 11.81 -7.42
C HIS A 32 -9.20 12.41 -6.78
N GLU A 33 -9.31 12.99 -5.58
CA GLU A 33 -8.17 13.57 -4.86
C GLU A 33 -7.20 12.51 -4.36
N GLN A 34 -7.71 11.35 -3.89
CA GLN A 34 -6.89 10.19 -3.57
C GLN A 34 -6.09 9.73 -4.79
N GLY A 35 -6.73 9.65 -5.97
CA GLY A 35 -6.05 9.35 -7.24
C GLY A 35 -4.96 10.38 -7.58
N ARG A 36 -5.22 11.68 -7.38
CA ARG A 36 -4.21 12.74 -7.57
C ARG A 36 -3.05 12.62 -6.58
N PHE A 37 -3.33 12.31 -5.31
CA PHE A 37 -2.29 12.06 -4.31
C PHE A 37 -1.38 10.91 -4.74
N LEU A 38 -1.96 9.77 -5.15
CA LEU A 38 -1.19 8.60 -5.59
C LEU A 38 -0.32 8.90 -6.82
N ARG A 39 -0.85 9.69 -7.76
CA ARG A 39 -0.13 10.03 -9.00
C ARG A 39 1.02 11.02 -8.77
N HIS A 40 0.81 12.03 -7.92
CA HIS A 40 1.72 13.19 -7.85
C HIS A 40 2.50 13.29 -6.55
N LEU A 41 1.91 12.90 -5.42
CA LEU A 41 2.47 13.12 -4.08
C LEU A 41 3.07 11.86 -3.47
N ARG A 42 2.60 10.66 -3.85
CA ARG A 42 3.09 9.39 -3.30
C ARG A 42 4.61 9.22 -3.37
N PRO A 43 5.32 9.49 -4.49
CA PRO A 43 6.77 9.35 -4.52
C PRO A 43 7.47 10.23 -3.50
N TRP A 44 6.95 11.45 -3.28
CA TRP A 44 7.49 12.36 -2.28
C TRP A 44 7.16 11.89 -0.86
N TRP A 45 5.92 11.47 -0.61
CA TRP A 45 5.51 10.88 0.66
C TRP A 45 6.40 9.69 1.04
N ASP A 46 6.55 8.72 0.14
CA ASP A 46 7.29 7.49 0.40
C ASP A 46 8.78 7.77 0.69
N VAL A 47 9.43 8.66 -0.08
CA VAL A 47 10.84 9.03 0.14
C VAL A 47 11.07 9.64 1.52
N HIS A 48 10.21 10.59 1.92
CA HIS A 48 10.38 11.28 3.19
C HIS A 48 9.90 10.47 4.40
N ARG A 49 8.95 9.54 4.20
CA ARG A 49 8.49 8.62 5.24
C ARG A 49 9.53 7.55 5.51
N TYR A 50 9.96 6.82 4.48
CA TYR A 50 10.76 5.60 4.66
C TYR A 50 12.23 5.87 4.91
N ARG A 51 12.82 6.91 4.30
CA ARG A 51 14.18 7.43 4.51
C ARG A 51 15.29 6.35 4.41
N SER A 52 16.29 6.57 3.56
CA SER A 52 17.45 5.67 3.54
C SER A 52 18.24 5.79 4.83
N ALA A 53 18.63 4.65 5.44
CA ALA A 53 19.50 4.65 6.60
C ALA A 53 20.91 5.17 6.23
N PRO A 54 21.59 5.95 7.09
CA PRO A 54 22.88 6.56 6.74
C PRO A 54 23.93 5.57 6.23
N GLN A 55 24.00 4.39 6.84
CA GLN A 55 24.91 3.32 6.43
C GLN A 55 24.61 2.78 5.02
N VAL A 56 23.34 2.71 4.62
CA VAL A 56 22.93 2.29 3.27
C VAL A 56 23.34 3.37 2.26
N ASN A 57 23.11 4.64 2.61
CA ASN A 57 23.50 5.75 1.75
C ASN A 57 25.02 5.79 1.51
N ALA A 58 25.83 5.59 2.56
CA ALA A 58 27.29 5.53 2.44
C ALA A 58 27.78 4.41 1.50
N VAL A 59 27.10 3.26 1.50
CA VAL A 59 27.40 2.15 0.56
C VAL A 59 27.07 2.55 -0.88
N LEU A 60 25.88 3.12 -1.12
CA LEU A 60 25.46 3.57 -2.46
C LEU A 60 26.40 4.63 -3.02
N GLU A 61 26.81 5.60 -2.19
CA GLU A 61 27.79 6.64 -2.59
C GLU A 61 29.14 6.04 -2.98
N ARG A 62 29.64 5.06 -2.21
CA ARG A 62 30.90 4.36 -2.53
C ARG A 62 30.79 3.62 -3.87
N LEU A 63 29.71 2.88 -4.09
CA LEU A 63 29.50 2.12 -5.32
C LEU A 63 29.29 3.04 -6.54
N THR A 64 28.68 4.21 -6.33
CA THR A 64 28.53 5.25 -7.35
C THR A 64 29.90 5.80 -7.74
N ARG A 65 30.74 6.16 -6.76
CA ARG A 65 32.10 6.68 -7.00
C ARG A 65 33.01 5.66 -7.69
N SER A 66 32.86 4.37 -7.39
CA SER A 66 33.62 3.31 -8.08
C SER A 66 33.02 2.91 -9.44
N GLY A 67 31.90 3.49 -9.87
CA GLY A 67 31.22 3.15 -11.12
C GLY A 67 30.48 1.80 -11.13
N GLN A 68 30.36 1.14 -9.97
CA GLN A 68 29.68 -0.16 -9.82
C GLN A 68 28.16 0.00 -9.70
N PHE A 69 27.68 1.19 -9.34
CA PHE A 69 26.27 1.52 -9.27
C PHE A 69 25.94 2.69 -10.20
N ARG A 70 24.83 2.58 -10.93
CA ARG A 70 24.28 3.64 -11.78
C ARG A 70 22.81 3.82 -11.45
N LEU A 71 22.41 5.04 -11.10
CA LEU A 71 21.01 5.39 -10.90
C LEU A 71 20.40 5.81 -12.23
N GLN A 72 19.30 5.18 -12.63
CA GLN A 72 18.56 5.52 -13.85
C GLN A 72 17.08 5.74 -13.52
N ALA A 73 16.59 6.96 -13.78
CA ALA A 73 15.18 7.28 -13.67
C ALA A 73 14.46 6.89 -14.96
N ALA A 74 13.82 5.71 -14.96
CA ALA A 74 13.07 5.20 -16.10
C ALA A 74 11.90 4.30 -15.66
N ARG A 75 10.93 4.10 -16.55
CA ARG A 75 9.91 3.06 -16.46
C ARG A 75 10.42 1.82 -17.18
N LEU A 76 10.34 0.65 -16.54
CA LEU A 76 10.51 -0.62 -17.25
C LEU A 76 9.28 -0.85 -18.13
N PHE A 77 9.46 -0.81 -19.46
CA PHE A 77 8.39 -0.96 -20.44
C PHE A 77 8.24 -2.42 -20.89
N LYS A 78 9.35 -3.12 -21.10
CA LYS A 78 9.37 -4.53 -21.51
C LYS A 78 10.52 -5.27 -20.83
N ALA A 79 10.30 -6.53 -20.48
CA ALA A 79 11.34 -7.47 -20.07
C ALA A 79 11.11 -8.81 -20.79
N GLN A 80 12.15 -9.37 -21.40
CA GLN A 80 12.07 -10.63 -22.14
C GLN A 80 13.30 -11.49 -21.87
N ALA A 81 13.08 -12.79 -21.64
CA ALA A 81 14.18 -13.74 -21.49
C ALA A 81 14.94 -13.88 -22.81
N ALA A 82 16.27 -13.83 -22.73
CA ALA A 82 17.19 -13.94 -23.84
C ALA A 82 18.31 -14.94 -23.47
N GLY A 83 17.99 -16.24 -23.57
CA GLY A 83 18.88 -17.30 -23.09
C GLY A 83 19.09 -17.20 -21.58
N ALA A 84 20.35 -17.03 -21.14
CA ALA A 84 20.71 -16.84 -19.73
C ALA A 84 20.65 -15.38 -19.24
N GLN A 85 20.26 -14.46 -20.14
CA GLN A 85 20.17 -13.02 -19.88
C GLN A 85 18.74 -12.52 -20.07
N ILE A 86 18.53 -11.23 -19.83
CA ILE A 86 17.24 -10.56 -19.94
C ILE A 86 17.41 -9.30 -20.77
N ASP A 87 16.62 -9.17 -21.83
CA ASP A 87 16.48 -7.94 -22.59
C ASP A 87 15.40 -7.07 -21.95
N LEU A 88 15.78 -5.85 -21.58
CA LEU A 88 14.91 -4.83 -21.00
C LEU A 88 14.75 -3.67 -21.98
N VAL A 89 13.54 -3.11 -22.01
CA VAL A 89 13.28 -1.80 -22.62
C VAL A 89 12.92 -0.85 -21.50
N LEU A 90 13.76 0.16 -21.29
CA LEU A 90 13.56 1.22 -20.33
C LEU A 90 13.07 2.47 -21.07
N GLN A 91 12.01 3.09 -20.58
CA GLN A 91 11.51 4.36 -21.10
C GLN A 91 11.82 5.47 -20.10
N SER A 92 12.64 6.44 -20.52
CA SER A 92 12.94 7.61 -19.70
C SER A 92 11.75 8.58 -19.65
N ARG A 93 11.80 9.58 -18.77
CA ARG A 93 10.67 10.51 -18.55
C ARG A 93 10.28 11.32 -19.79
N ASN A 94 11.20 11.55 -20.72
CA ASN A 94 10.92 12.26 -21.98
C ASN A 94 10.35 11.34 -23.08
N GLY A 95 10.11 10.06 -22.78
CA GLY A 95 9.60 9.08 -23.72
C GLY A 95 10.67 8.32 -24.51
N ALA A 96 11.95 8.71 -24.41
CA ALA A 96 13.02 7.99 -25.10
C ALA A 96 13.19 6.58 -24.53
N GLU A 97 13.22 5.60 -25.43
CA GLU A 97 13.45 4.19 -25.11
C GLU A 97 14.93 3.84 -25.18
N GLN A 98 15.36 2.99 -24.26
CA GLN A 98 16.71 2.47 -24.17
C GLN A 98 16.63 0.96 -23.95
N ALA A 99 17.25 0.21 -24.87
CA ALA A 99 17.45 -1.22 -24.69
C ALA A 99 18.62 -1.48 -23.72
N LEU A 100 18.45 -2.44 -22.83
CA LEU A 100 19.45 -2.86 -21.87
C LEU A 100 19.43 -4.38 -21.70
N ARG A 101 20.58 -5.04 -21.92
CA ARG A 101 20.77 -6.46 -21.61
C ARG A 101 21.36 -6.58 -20.21
N VAL A 102 20.75 -7.41 -19.35
CA VAL A 102 21.26 -7.69 -18.00
C VAL A 102 21.29 -9.18 -17.72
N ASP A 103 22.18 -9.61 -16.83
CA ASP A 103 22.23 -11.00 -16.40
C ASP A 103 21.13 -11.33 -15.38
N ARG A 104 20.74 -10.35 -14.54
CA ARG A 104 19.76 -10.54 -13.46
C ARG A 104 18.86 -9.30 -13.33
N LEU A 105 17.61 -9.55 -12.93
CA LEU A 105 16.65 -8.53 -12.57
C LEU A 105 16.10 -8.84 -11.18
N VAL A 106 16.19 -7.87 -10.26
CA VAL A 106 15.61 -7.99 -8.91
C VAL A 106 14.40 -7.06 -8.84
N VAL A 107 13.22 -7.62 -8.56
CA VAL A 107 11.97 -6.87 -8.51
C VAL A 107 11.77 -6.28 -7.11
N THR A 108 11.83 -4.95 -7.01
CA THR A 108 11.66 -4.20 -5.76
C THR A 108 10.56 -3.13 -5.88
N THR A 109 9.49 -3.42 -6.63
CA THR A 109 8.39 -2.47 -6.93
C THR A 109 7.27 -2.47 -5.88
N GLY A 110 7.47 -3.17 -4.77
CA GLY A 110 6.49 -3.31 -3.69
C GLY A 110 5.44 -4.41 -3.95
N PRO A 111 4.50 -4.59 -3.01
CA PRO A 111 3.44 -5.58 -3.14
C PRO A 111 2.44 -5.15 -4.23
N ALA A 112 2.15 -6.05 -5.16
CA ALA A 112 1.25 -5.85 -6.28
C ALA A 112 -0.22 -5.77 -5.84
N HIS A 113 -0.58 -4.75 -5.04
CA HIS A 113 -1.90 -4.62 -4.42
C HIS A 113 -3.06 -4.65 -5.43
N GLY A 114 -2.86 -4.10 -6.64
CA GLY A 114 -3.88 -4.09 -7.69
C GLY A 114 -4.21 -5.48 -8.24
N GLU A 115 -3.29 -6.44 -8.07
CA GLU A 115 -3.44 -7.83 -8.51
C GLU A 115 -3.75 -8.77 -7.34
N LEU A 116 -3.96 -8.23 -6.14
CA LEU A 116 -4.15 -9.02 -4.92
C LEU A 116 -5.30 -10.02 -5.06
N LEU A 117 -6.44 -9.61 -5.62
CA LEU A 117 -7.57 -10.53 -5.79
C LEU A 117 -7.34 -11.61 -6.86
N GLN A 118 -6.25 -11.50 -7.63
CA GLN A 118 -5.84 -12.45 -8.67
C GLN A 118 -4.65 -13.31 -8.23
N SER A 119 -4.12 -13.10 -7.01
CA SER A 119 -2.87 -13.75 -6.58
C SER A 119 -3.05 -15.22 -6.19
N ASP A 120 -4.26 -15.62 -5.81
CA ASP A 120 -4.58 -17.00 -5.46
C ASP A 120 -6.05 -17.35 -5.75
N ALA A 121 -6.34 -18.66 -5.76
CA ALA A 121 -7.63 -19.19 -6.16
C ALA A 121 -8.79 -18.75 -5.23
N LEU A 122 -8.56 -18.61 -3.93
CA LEU A 122 -9.60 -18.22 -2.98
C LEU A 122 -9.99 -16.76 -3.18
N LEU A 123 -9.00 -15.86 -3.24
CA LEU A 123 -9.27 -14.43 -3.47
C LEU A 123 -9.92 -14.19 -4.83
N HIS A 124 -9.49 -14.93 -5.86
CA HIS A 124 -10.11 -14.86 -7.18
C HIS A 124 -11.56 -15.34 -7.15
N GLN A 125 -11.84 -16.43 -6.42
CA GLN A 125 -13.21 -16.91 -6.23
C GLN A 125 -14.08 -15.90 -5.48
N LEU A 126 -13.56 -15.26 -4.43
CA LEU A 126 -14.29 -14.21 -3.70
C LEU A 126 -14.64 -13.01 -4.60
N GLN A 127 -13.73 -12.63 -5.51
CA GLN A 127 -13.97 -11.58 -6.49
C GLN A 127 -15.02 -11.99 -7.53
N THR A 128 -14.87 -13.16 -8.14
CA THR A 128 -15.75 -13.62 -9.23
C THR A 128 -17.15 -13.98 -8.73
N SER A 129 -17.27 -14.53 -7.52
CA SER A 129 -18.55 -14.68 -6.80
C SER A 129 -19.11 -13.35 -6.29
N GLY A 130 -18.32 -12.27 -6.31
CA GLY A 130 -18.73 -10.92 -5.97
C GLY A 130 -18.98 -10.70 -4.48
N VAL A 131 -18.38 -11.56 -3.64
CA VAL A 131 -18.36 -11.46 -2.19
C VAL A 131 -17.39 -10.35 -1.73
N ALA A 132 -16.33 -10.12 -2.50
CA ALA A 132 -15.39 -9.02 -2.33
C ALA A 132 -15.08 -8.39 -3.69
N GLN A 133 -14.54 -7.17 -3.69
CA GLN A 133 -14.08 -6.51 -4.89
C GLN A 133 -12.81 -5.71 -4.63
N ALA A 134 -12.09 -5.38 -5.70
CA ALA A 134 -10.88 -4.57 -5.61
C ALA A 134 -11.24 -3.14 -5.18
N ASP A 135 -10.35 -2.52 -4.43
CA ASP A 135 -10.39 -1.08 -4.20
C ASP A 135 -10.32 -0.33 -5.55
N PRO A 136 -11.11 0.75 -5.77
CA PRO A 136 -11.15 1.45 -7.06
C PRO A 136 -9.81 2.08 -7.50
N LEU A 137 -8.86 2.29 -6.58
CA LEU A 137 -7.51 2.79 -6.89
C LEU A 137 -6.46 1.67 -6.97
N GLY A 138 -6.89 0.40 -6.90
CA GLY A 138 -6.01 -0.76 -6.92
C GLY A 138 -5.14 -0.88 -5.66
N LEU A 139 -5.61 -0.37 -4.51
CA LEU A 139 -4.89 -0.42 -3.24
C LEU A 139 -5.31 -1.62 -2.36
N GLY A 140 -5.74 -2.72 -2.97
CA GLY A 140 -6.13 -3.96 -2.30
C GLY A 140 -7.62 -4.27 -2.44
N ILE A 141 -8.24 -4.66 -1.33
CA ILE A 141 -9.65 -5.07 -1.23
C ILE A 141 -10.49 -3.88 -0.76
N LEU A 142 -11.64 -3.66 -1.39
CA LEU A 142 -12.58 -2.63 -0.97
C LEU A 142 -13.25 -3.03 0.35
N VAL A 143 -13.11 -2.16 1.34
CA VAL A 143 -13.70 -2.34 2.67
C VAL A 143 -14.41 -1.10 3.17
N ASN A 144 -15.36 -1.28 4.08
CA ASN A 144 -15.99 -0.18 4.81
C ASN A 144 -15.12 0.31 5.99
N ALA A 145 -15.65 1.25 6.79
CA ALA A 145 -14.94 1.81 7.95
C ALA A 145 -14.61 0.79 9.07
N ARG A 146 -15.31 -0.36 9.10
CA ARG A 146 -15.09 -1.48 10.02
C ARG A 146 -14.19 -2.56 9.43
N SER A 147 -13.54 -2.26 8.30
CA SER A 147 -12.74 -3.22 7.53
C SER A 147 -13.48 -4.47 7.05
N GLN A 148 -14.81 -4.36 6.90
CA GLN A 148 -15.65 -5.41 6.31
C GLN A 148 -15.58 -5.32 4.79
N THR A 149 -15.44 -6.45 4.10
CA THR A 149 -15.41 -6.47 2.63
C THR A 149 -16.72 -5.96 2.06
N VAL A 150 -16.64 -5.24 0.93
CA VAL A 150 -17.81 -4.76 0.21
C VAL A 150 -18.06 -5.67 -1.00
N ASN A 151 -19.27 -6.17 -1.14
CA ASN A 151 -19.70 -7.03 -2.24
C ASN A 151 -19.93 -6.21 -3.54
N ARG A 152 -20.23 -6.88 -4.66
CA ARG A 152 -20.51 -6.22 -5.95
C ARG A 152 -21.69 -5.25 -5.95
N HIS A 153 -22.59 -5.34 -4.97
CA HIS A 153 -23.78 -4.51 -4.81
C HIS A 153 -23.54 -3.29 -3.90
N GLY A 154 -22.37 -3.20 -3.27
CA GLY A 154 -22.03 -2.13 -2.33
C GLY A 154 -22.34 -2.46 -0.87
N ASP A 155 -22.82 -3.68 -0.57
CA ASP A 155 -23.12 -4.09 0.79
C ASP A 155 -21.89 -4.62 1.51
N ALA A 156 -21.72 -4.23 2.77
CA ALA A 156 -20.67 -4.77 3.63
C ALA A 156 -21.02 -6.17 4.12
N ASN A 157 -20.05 -7.08 4.11
CA ASN A 157 -20.17 -8.41 4.68
C ASN A 157 -19.75 -8.42 6.16
N PRO A 158 -20.68 -8.62 7.12
CA PRO A 158 -20.35 -8.58 8.56
C PRO A 158 -19.54 -9.78 9.04
N HIS A 159 -19.28 -10.77 8.18
CA HIS A 159 -18.54 -11.99 8.49
C HIS A 159 -17.19 -12.10 7.77
N LEU A 160 -16.83 -11.11 6.93
CA LEU A 160 -15.57 -11.13 6.18
C LEU A 160 -14.83 -9.81 6.36
N TYR A 161 -13.68 -9.88 7.03
CA TYR A 161 -12.85 -8.73 7.40
C TYR A 161 -11.49 -8.79 6.72
N VAL A 162 -10.90 -7.63 6.49
CA VAL A 162 -9.54 -7.50 5.96
C VAL A 162 -8.66 -6.88 7.04
N ALA A 163 -7.60 -7.56 7.45
CA ALA A 163 -6.62 -7.02 8.39
C ALA A 163 -5.34 -6.62 7.65
N GLY A 164 -4.74 -5.50 8.04
CA GLY A 164 -3.48 -5.03 7.49
C GLY A 164 -3.54 -4.49 6.05
N PRO A 165 -2.41 -4.52 5.31
CA PRO A 165 -2.20 -3.75 4.07
C PRO A 165 -3.20 -3.98 2.93
N ALA A 166 -3.92 -5.09 2.93
CA ALA A 166 -4.96 -5.35 1.93
C ALA A 166 -6.15 -4.38 2.04
N ALA A 167 -6.34 -3.70 3.18
CA ALA A 167 -7.40 -2.71 3.38
C ALA A 167 -6.97 -1.27 3.06
N ARG A 168 -5.77 -1.08 2.48
CA ARG A 168 -5.12 0.23 2.34
C ARG A 168 -5.96 1.26 1.59
N GLY A 169 -6.77 0.84 0.61
CA GLY A 169 -7.68 1.74 -0.10
C GLY A 169 -8.54 2.60 0.83
N ARG A 170 -9.04 2.03 1.93
CA ARG A 170 -9.87 2.74 2.91
C ARG A 170 -9.06 3.51 3.95
N PHE A 171 -7.93 2.96 4.41
CA PHE A 171 -7.18 3.48 5.56
C PHE A 171 -5.94 4.31 5.18
N GLY A 172 -5.57 4.35 3.90
CA GLY A 172 -4.49 5.17 3.34
C GLY A 172 -3.10 4.67 3.73
N GLU A 173 -2.60 5.13 4.88
CA GLU A 173 -1.28 4.77 5.36
C GLU A 173 -1.32 3.49 6.20
N LEU A 174 -1.19 2.34 5.54
CA LEU A 174 -1.32 1.02 6.15
C LEU A 174 -0.20 0.06 5.71
N MET A 175 1.01 0.59 5.59
CA MET A 175 2.19 -0.18 5.14
C MET A 175 3.28 -0.28 6.20
N GLY A 176 3.32 0.65 7.16
CA GLY A 176 4.26 0.59 8.28
C GLY A 176 3.80 -0.41 9.34
N LEU A 177 4.76 -1.11 9.96
CA LEU A 177 4.49 -2.09 11.01
C LEU A 177 3.57 -1.57 12.13
N PRO A 178 3.74 -0.33 12.66
CA PRO A 178 2.84 0.18 13.69
C PRO A 178 1.38 0.29 13.21
N GLN A 179 1.15 0.86 12.02
CA GLN A 179 -0.19 1.02 11.47
C GLN A 179 -0.84 -0.35 11.17
N VAL A 180 -0.04 -1.31 10.68
CA VAL A 180 -0.53 -2.67 10.41
C VAL A 180 -0.95 -3.35 11.71
N ALA A 181 -0.15 -3.24 12.77
CA ALA A 181 -0.46 -3.80 14.08
C ALA A 181 -1.70 -3.13 14.71
N GLU A 182 -1.76 -1.80 14.73
CA GLU A 182 -2.91 -1.03 15.23
C GLU A 182 -4.21 -1.39 14.49
N HIS A 183 -4.15 -1.53 13.16
CA HIS A 183 -5.30 -1.93 12.38
C HIS A 183 -5.73 -3.38 12.67
N ALA A 184 -4.77 -4.31 12.77
CA ALA A 184 -5.07 -5.70 13.12
C ALA A 184 -5.71 -5.80 14.52
N GLU A 185 -5.21 -5.05 15.50
CA GLU A 185 -5.80 -4.94 16.83
C GLU A 185 -7.24 -4.39 16.78
N SER A 186 -7.46 -3.32 16.01
CA SER A 186 -8.80 -2.75 15.84
C SER A 186 -9.80 -3.76 15.26
N VAL A 187 -9.39 -4.52 14.24
CA VAL A 187 -10.23 -5.60 13.66
C VAL A 187 -10.50 -6.69 14.70
N ALA A 188 -9.49 -7.11 15.45
CA ALA A 188 -9.66 -8.13 16.51
C ALA A 188 -10.64 -7.67 17.60
N ARG A 189 -10.56 -6.41 18.05
CA ARG A 189 -11.52 -5.84 19.02
C ARG A 189 -12.94 -5.85 18.50
N GLN A 190 -13.15 -5.48 17.24
CA GLN A 190 -14.47 -5.52 16.60
C GLN A 190 -15.05 -6.94 16.57
N LEU A 191 -14.22 -7.96 16.31
CA LEU A 191 -14.66 -9.36 16.32
C LEU A 191 -15.08 -9.84 17.72
N LEU A 192 -14.34 -9.46 18.77
CA LEU A 192 -14.68 -9.82 20.16
C LEU A 192 -15.98 -9.15 20.65
N GLU A 193 -16.24 -7.93 20.23
CA GLU A 193 -17.50 -7.22 20.55
C GLU A 193 -18.71 -7.89 19.89
N LEU A 194 -18.56 -8.44 18.68
CA LEU A 194 -19.60 -9.20 17.99
C LEU A 194 -19.95 -10.51 18.72
N GLU A 195 -18.94 -11.21 19.24
CA GLU A 195 -19.16 -12.43 20.04
C GLU A 195 -19.90 -12.13 21.34
N THR A 196 -19.59 -11.00 21.99
CA THR A 196 -20.24 -10.58 23.23
C THR A 196 -21.73 -10.24 23.00
N ALA A 197 -22.06 -9.62 21.87
CA ALA A 197 -23.45 -9.31 21.51
C ALA A 197 -24.29 -10.55 21.12
N GLN A 198 -23.65 -11.63 20.64
CA GLN A 198 -24.33 -12.89 20.29
C GLN A 198 -24.52 -13.83 21.48
N LEU A 199 -23.87 -13.58 22.61
CA LEU A 199 -23.97 -14.38 23.85
C LEU A 199 -25.15 -14.00 24.76
N VAL A 200 -26.06 -13.10 24.33
CA VAL A 200 -27.37 -12.97 25.02
C VAL A 200 -28.07 -14.33 24.93
N PRO A 201 -28.33 -15.02 26.06
CA PRO A 201 -28.85 -16.38 26.01
C PRO A 201 -30.21 -16.34 25.32
N ARG A 202 -30.32 -17.05 24.19
CA ARG A 202 -31.63 -17.34 23.59
C ARG A 202 -32.48 -17.95 24.70
N CYS A 203 -33.52 -17.24 25.11
CA CYS A 203 -34.35 -17.57 26.27
C CYS A 203 -34.73 -19.05 26.31
N ARG A 204 -34.67 -19.60 27.52
CA ARG A 204 -34.98 -20.98 27.91
C ARG A 204 -36.35 -21.40 27.38
N CYS A 205 -36.40 -22.59 26.77
CA CYS A 205 -37.66 -23.30 26.56
C CYS A 205 -38.37 -23.48 27.91
N THR A 206 -39.56 -22.90 28.05
CA THR A 206 -40.52 -23.29 29.09
C THR A 206 -41.11 -24.65 28.75
N ALA A 207 -41.27 -25.47 29.78
CA ALA A 207 -41.83 -26.82 29.76
C ALA A 207 -43.28 -26.87 29.27
#